data_AF-P26223-F1
#
_entry.id   AF-P26223-F1
#
_cell.length_a   1.000
_cell.length_b   1.000
_cell.length_c   1.000
_cell.angle_alpha   90.00
_cell.angle_beta   90.00
_cell.angle_gamma   90.00
#
_symmetry.space_group_name_H-M   'P 1'
#
loop_
_entity.id
_entity.type
_entity.pdbx_description
1 polymer ?
#
loop_
_entity_poly.entity_id
_entity_poly.type
_entity_poly.pdbx_seq_one_letter_code
_entity_poly.pdbx_strand_id
1 'polypeptide(L)'
;MNLKTAYEPYFKIGAAISRWNLHTPAHTKLLAEQFNSFTCENDMKPMYYLDREANKKDPEKYNLSPALTFENAIPYLEFAKDNKIAMRGHTLVWHNQTPKWFFCERYNENFPMADRETILARLESYIHGVLDFVQTNYPGIIYAWDVVNEIVDEGAFRKSIWTETVGEDFFIKAFEFARKYAAPEVSLFYNDYETAQPWKRDFILEKVLGPLIDKKLIDGMGMQSHLLMDHPDISEYRTALEMYGSTGLQIHITELDMHNADPSEESMHALATRYQEFFQTYLDAKKSGKANITSVTFWNLLDENSWLSGFRRETSYPLVFKGKCEAKEAYYAVLKAAVSDDSIDKWVPDYSEEDYKLQGMPTPDIKRFRENIWQENEYNYEASYGFIPNLFAYLHNDDVKRDCMLVIPGGGYCMCCSHEGELAAMEFYNRGMNAFVLSYTTDITMSVPLHKQPLEDISRAVRFIRKNASKYNIDGKKLVIMGFSAGSHVCGSLAVHFDDVKDNNPEYADISGRPDGVILSYPVITTGRYTHADSVRTLLGANPTDEELTYFSLEKQVKDNTPPCFIWQTEEDSVVPVENSYLFANALREKKIPFAHYVFPRGFHGLTVANDEFFSGWSGGEYSMEQTMRARFAV
;
A
#
# COMPACT_ATOMS: atom_id res chain seq x y z
N MET A 1 12.53 -37.09 6.50
CA MET A 1 11.69 -36.76 5.31
C MET A 1 11.53 -35.25 5.16
N ASN A 2 11.46 -34.71 3.93
CA ASN A 2 11.09 -33.29 3.68
C ASN A 2 9.80 -33.20 2.85
N LEU A 3 9.17 -32.01 2.77
CA LEU A 3 7.89 -31.84 2.09
C LEU A 3 7.95 -32.20 0.60
N LYS A 4 8.95 -31.71 -0.13
CA LYS A 4 9.08 -31.95 -1.58
C LYS A 4 9.20 -33.42 -1.93
N THR A 5 9.96 -34.21 -1.16
CA THR A 5 10.08 -35.66 -1.37
C THR A 5 8.81 -36.40 -0.99
N ALA A 6 8.14 -36.00 0.11
CA ALA A 6 6.89 -36.64 0.52
C ALA A 6 5.75 -36.45 -0.50
N TYR A 7 5.71 -35.29 -1.16
CA TYR A 7 4.63 -34.90 -2.08
C TYR A 7 4.95 -35.06 -3.57
N GLU A 8 6.21 -35.28 -3.95
CA GLU A 8 6.65 -35.50 -5.34
C GLU A 8 5.77 -36.47 -6.16
N PRO A 9 5.29 -37.61 -5.60
CA PRO A 9 4.43 -38.53 -6.37
C PRO A 9 3.04 -37.97 -6.72
N TYR A 10 2.61 -36.89 -6.08
CA TYR A 10 1.24 -36.38 -6.16
C TYR A 10 1.16 -35.02 -6.84
N PHE A 11 1.93 -34.04 -6.37
CA PHE A 11 1.91 -32.65 -6.86
C PHE A 11 3.15 -31.87 -6.42
N LYS A 12 3.39 -30.71 -7.03
CA LYS A 12 4.39 -29.76 -6.54
C LYS A 12 3.99 -29.21 -5.18
N ILE A 13 4.97 -29.04 -4.29
CA ILE A 13 4.78 -28.35 -3.02
C ILE A 13 5.62 -27.06 -3.06
N GLY A 14 4.97 -25.93 -2.82
CA GLY A 14 5.60 -24.62 -2.91
C GLY A 14 5.39 -23.75 -1.70
N ALA A 15 6.11 -22.63 -1.67
CA ALA A 15 5.87 -21.53 -0.75
C ALA A 15 6.01 -20.21 -1.49
N ALA A 16 5.24 -19.20 -1.11
CA ALA A 16 5.50 -17.84 -1.55
C ALA A 16 6.70 -17.26 -0.79
N ILE A 17 7.47 -16.41 -1.45
CA ILE A 17 8.57 -15.68 -0.82
C ILE A 17 8.54 -14.21 -1.17
N SER A 18 8.97 -13.39 -0.22
CA SER A 18 9.21 -11.97 -0.38
C SER A 18 10.70 -11.68 -0.60
N ARG A 19 11.02 -10.42 -0.88
CA ARG A 19 12.41 -9.96 -1.07
C ARG A 19 13.23 -10.18 0.19
N TRP A 20 12.59 -10.04 1.35
CA TRP A 20 13.20 -10.33 2.65
C TRP A 20 13.66 -11.78 2.74
N ASN A 21 12.83 -12.74 2.30
CA ASN A 21 13.18 -14.16 2.30
C ASN A 21 14.32 -14.44 1.32
N LEU A 22 14.27 -13.86 0.11
CA LEU A 22 15.32 -14.03 -0.90
C LEU A 22 16.70 -13.57 -0.39
N HIS A 23 16.73 -12.52 0.43
CA HIS A 23 17.94 -11.96 1.01
C HIS A 23 18.29 -12.48 2.42
N THR A 24 17.57 -13.48 2.92
CA THR A 24 17.91 -14.15 4.20
C THR A 24 18.36 -15.58 3.88
N PRO A 25 19.67 -15.91 3.92
CA PRO A 25 20.17 -17.21 3.48
C PRO A 25 19.53 -18.43 4.16
N ALA A 26 19.16 -18.32 5.44
CA ALA A 26 18.43 -19.37 6.16
C ALA A 26 17.05 -19.66 5.53
N HIS A 27 16.39 -18.63 5.01
CA HIS A 27 15.06 -18.76 4.38
C HIS A 27 15.18 -19.38 2.98
N THR A 28 16.20 -19.00 2.20
CA THR A 28 16.43 -19.60 0.88
C THR A 28 16.91 -21.05 0.99
N LYS A 29 17.71 -21.40 2.01
CA LYS A 29 18.05 -22.79 2.37
C LYS A 29 16.80 -23.58 2.72
N LEU A 30 15.95 -23.07 3.62
CA LEU A 30 14.68 -23.71 3.97
C LEU A 30 13.81 -23.94 2.72
N LEU A 31 13.69 -22.92 1.86
CA LEU A 31 12.93 -23.01 0.61
C LEU A 31 13.46 -24.16 -0.26
N ALA A 32 14.77 -24.18 -0.52
CA ALA A 32 15.41 -25.18 -1.37
C ALA A 32 15.36 -26.60 -0.80
N GLU A 33 15.38 -26.76 0.53
CA GLU A 33 15.34 -28.05 1.20
C GLU A 33 13.93 -28.65 1.26
N GLN A 34 12.90 -27.81 1.38
CA GLN A 34 11.53 -28.25 1.63
C GLN A 34 10.62 -28.20 0.39
N PHE A 35 10.87 -27.31 -0.57
CA PHE A 35 9.92 -27.03 -1.66
C PHE A 35 10.53 -27.28 -3.04
N ASN A 36 9.67 -27.57 -4.03
CA ASN A 36 10.04 -27.77 -5.43
C ASN A 36 9.41 -26.72 -6.37
N SER A 37 8.69 -25.76 -5.80
CA SER A 37 8.11 -24.61 -6.47
C SER A 37 8.13 -23.39 -5.55
N PHE A 38 8.15 -22.18 -6.09
CA PHE A 38 7.82 -20.98 -5.32
C PHE A 38 7.08 -19.93 -6.15
N THR A 39 6.53 -18.94 -5.45
CA THR A 39 5.82 -17.80 -6.02
C THR A 39 6.34 -16.52 -5.38
N CYS A 40 6.51 -15.45 -6.14
CA CYS A 40 6.85 -14.15 -5.57
C CYS A 40 5.60 -13.54 -4.97
N GLU A 41 5.64 -13.13 -3.70
CA GLU A 41 4.47 -12.58 -3.00
C GLU A 41 3.97 -11.29 -3.66
N ASN A 42 4.90 -10.43 -4.10
CA ASN A 42 4.59 -9.10 -4.64
C ASN A 42 5.38 -8.72 -5.89
N ASP A 43 6.68 -9.04 -5.93
CA ASP A 43 7.66 -8.47 -6.90
C ASP A 43 7.45 -8.86 -8.38
N MET A 44 6.42 -9.66 -8.69
CA MET A 44 6.01 -10.04 -10.05
C MET A 44 4.57 -9.64 -10.38
N LYS A 45 4.00 -8.70 -9.61
CA LYS A 45 2.70 -8.05 -9.91
C LYS A 45 2.91 -6.85 -10.85
N PRO A 46 1.85 -6.35 -11.52
CA PRO A 46 1.98 -5.33 -12.58
C PRO A 46 2.73 -4.07 -12.16
N MET A 47 2.52 -3.58 -10.93
CA MET A 47 3.24 -2.43 -10.36
C MET A 47 4.77 -2.55 -10.42
N TYR A 48 5.32 -3.77 -10.37
CA TYR A 48 6.77 -4.00 -10.38
C TYR A 48 7.34 -4.30 -11.76
N TYR A 49 6.47 -4.53 -12.75
CA TYR A 49 6.86 -4.68 -14.15
C TYR A 49 6.71 -3.39 -14.95
N LEU A 50 5.69 -2.57 -14.65
CA LEU A 50 5.44 -1.32 -15.38
C LEU A 50 6.47 -0.26 -14.96
N ASP A 51 7.40 0.07 -15.86
CA ASP A 51 8.47 1.05 -15.58
C ASP A 51 7.89 2.45 -15.49
N ARG A 52 7.62 2.84 -14.26
CA ARG A 52 6.97 4.09 -13.91
C ARG A 52 7.69 5.31 -14.47
N GLU A 53 9.01 5.37 -14.31
CA GLU A 53 9.80 6.54 -14.69
C GLU A 53 9.93 6.66 -16.20
N ALA A 54 10.17 5.53 -16.90
CA ALA A 54 10.24 5.53 -18.35
C ALA A 54 8.90 5.92 -19.00
N ASN A 55 7.78 5.36 -18.52
CA ASN A 55 6.45 5.64 -19.04
C ASN A 55 6.04 7.11 -18.85
N LYS A 56 6.33 7.71 -17.69
CA LYS A 56 6.00 9.12 -17.41
C LYS A 56 6.91 10.11 -18.13
N LYS A 57 8.17 9.75 -18.36
CA LYS A 57 9.14 10.60 -19.05
C LYS A 57 8.86 10.77 -20.55
N ASP A 58 8.33 9.73 -21.20
CA ASP A 58 8.03 9.74 -22.64
C ASP A 58 6.69 9.04 -22.93
N PRO A 59 5.57 9.64 -22.49
CA PRO A 59 4.26 8.99 -22.56
C PRO A 59 3.76 8.78 -23.99
N GLU A 60 4.16 9.64 -24.94
CA GLU A 60 3.84 9.48 -26.36
C GLU A 60 4.49 8.23 -26.95
N LYS A 61 5.78 7.99 -26.66
CA LYS A 61 6.49 6.79 -27.12
C LYS A 61 5.87 5.52 -26.59
N TYR A 62 5.49 5.51 -25.31
CA TYR A 62 5.02 4.30 -24.63
C TYR A 62 3.50 4.16 -24.60
N ASN A 63 2.74 5.00 -25.32
CA ASN A 63 1.28 5.07 -25.19
C ASN A 63 0.56 3.73 -25.44
N LEU A 64 1.00 2.94 -26.42
CA LEU A 64 0.40 1.64 -26.76
C LEU A 64 1.27 0.45 -26.33
N SER A 65 2.52 0.73 -25.97
CA SER A 65 3.51 -0.27 -25.57
C SER A 65 4.24 0.24 -24.33
N PRO A 66 3.70 0.00 -23.12
CA PRO A 66 4.29 0.50 -21.89
C PRO A 66 5.74 0.03 -21.75
N ALA A 67 6.61 0.92 -21.27
CA ALA A 67 7.95 0.53 -20.86
C ALA A 67 7.86 -0.47 -19.69
N LEU A 68 8.70 -1.51 -19.73
CA LEU A 68 8.77 -2.53 -18.69
C LEU A 68 10.15 -2.54 -18.02
N THR A 69 10.16 -2.90 -16.75
CA THR A 69 11.36 -3.23 -15.97
C THR A 69 11.23 -4.62 -15.38
N PHE A 70 12.35 -5.29 -15.18
CA PHE A 70 12.41 -6.64 -14.60
C PHE A 70 13.33 -6.68 -13.37
N GLU A 71 13.75 -5.51 -12.87
CA GLU A 71 14.72 -5.39 -11.77
C GLU A 71 14.29 -6.16 -10.51
N ASN A 72 13.00 -6.15 -10.18
CA ASN A 72 12.48 -6.86 -9.02
C ASN A 72 12.29 -8.36 -9.27
N ALA A 73 12.07 -8.79 -10.51
CA ALA A 73 11.84 -10.19 -10.86
C ALA A 73 13.15 -10.98 -11.07
N ILE A 74 14.18 -10.36 -11.65
CA ILE A 74 15.47 -11.00 -11.99
C ILE A 74 16.10 -11.74 -10.80
N PRO A 75 16.20 -11.17 -9.58
CA PRO A 75 16.78 -11.86 -8.44
C PRO A 75 16.10 -13.20 -8.12
N TYR A 76 14.77 -13.27 -8.24
CA TYR A 76 14.03 -14.52 -8.04
C TYR A 76 14.26 -15.51 -9.18
N LEU A 77 14.27 -15.02 -10.43
CA LEU A 77 14.50 -15.85 -11.62
C LEU A 77 15.90 -16.48 -11.63
N GLU A 78 16.94 -15.72 -11.25
CA GLU A 78 18.30 -16.27 -11.08
C GLU A 78 18.36 -17.24 -9.91
N PHE A 79 17.75 -16.92 -8.76
CA PHE A 79 17.69 -17.86 -7.64
C PHE A 79 17.03 -19.19 -8.01
N ALA A 80 15.90 -19.14 -8.72
CA ALA A 80 15.18 -20.31 -9.21
C ALA A 80 16.03 -21.16 -10.14
N LYS A 81 16.73 -20.52 -11.08
CA LYS A 81 17.63 -21.16 -12.03
C LYS A 81 18.83 -21.81 -11.35
N ASP A 82 19.48 -21.10 -10.43
CA ASP A 82 20.67 -21.58 -9.71
C ASP A 82 20.35 -22.77 -8.80
N ASN A 83 19.15 -22.77 -8.19
CA ASN A 83 18.71 -23.82 -7.27
C ASN A 83 17.81 -24.87 -7.94
N LYS A 84 17.51 -24.72 -9.24
CA LYS A 84 16.64 -25.61 -10.03
C LYS A 84 15.25 -25.78 -9.41
N ILE A 85 14.67 -24.70 -8.93
CA ILE A 85 13.33 -24.67 -8.34
C ILE A 85 12.39 -24.04 -9.37
N ALA A 86 11.24 -24.67 -9.61
CA ALA A 86 10.26 -24.14 -10.54
C ALA A 86 9.56 -22.89 -9.95
N MET A 87 9.07 -22.01 -10.81
CA MET A 87 8.32 -20.82 -10.39
C MET A 87 6.91 -20.82 -10.96
N ARG A 88 5.95 -20.35 -10.16
CA ARG A 88 4.66 -19.88 -10.67
C ARG A 88 4.70 -18.36 -10.73
N GLY A 89 4.40 -17.79 -11.90
CA GLY A 89 4.24 -16.36 -12.06
C GLY A 89 2.88 -15.89 -11.53
N HIS A 90 2.91 -14.96 -10.59
CA HIS A 90 1.73 -14.34 -9.98
C HIS A 90 1.97 -12.82 -9.92
N THR A 91 1.22 -11.99 -10.65
CA THR A 91 0.13 -12.29 -11.60
C THR A 91 0.17 -11.26 -12.73
N LEU A 92 -0.27 -11.64 -13.93
CA LEU A 92 -0.24 -10.74 -15.09
C LEU A 92 -1.29 -9.64 -14.95
N VAL A 93 -2.52 -9.95 -14.56
CA VAL A 93 -3.61 -8.97 -14.44
C VAL A 93 -4.27 -9.06 -13.08
N TRP A 94 -4.32 -7.92 -12.38
CA TRP A 94 -5.02 -7.80 -11.11
C TRP A 94 -5.59 -6.39 -10.96
N HIS A 95 -6.68 -6.27 -10.21
CA HIS A 95 -7.28 -4.96 -9.91
C HIS A 95 -6.44 -4.18 -8.88
N ASN A 96 -5.85 -4.90 -7.92
CA ASN A 96 -4.92 -4.34 -6.96
C ASN A 96 -3.48 -4.43 -7.48
N GLN A 97 -2.59 -3.57 -6.97
CA GLN A 97 -1.19 -3.46 -7.41
C GLN A 97 -1.02 -3.35 -8.95
N THR A 98 -2.04 -2.82 -9.63
CA THR A 98 -1.91 -2.24 -10.97
C THR A 98 -2.08 -0.74 -10.82
N PRO A 99 -1.05 0.07 -11.13
CA PRO A 99 -1.08 1.48 -10.84
C PRO A 99 -2.15 2.21 -11.66
N LYS A 100 -2.89 3.13 -11.04
CA LYS A 100 -3.94 3.92 -11.71
C LYS A 100 -3.42 4.65 -12.94
N TRP A 101 -2.20 5.22 -12.87
CA TRP A 101 -1.59 5.89 -14.02
C TRP A 101 -1.50 5.02 -15.27
N PHE A 102 -1.43 3.69 -15.16
CA PHE A 102 -1.46 2.79 -16.32
C PHE A 102 -2.72 2.94 -17.17
N PHE A 103 -3.83 3.34 -16.54
CA PHE A 103 -5.14 3.49 -17.16
C PHE A 103 -5.42 4.91 -17.65
N CYS A 104 -4.59 5.87 -17.29
CA CYS A 104 -4.81 7.27 -17.65
C CYS A 104 -4.10 7.64 -18.96
N GLU A 105 -4.63 8.65 -19.65
CA GLU A 105 -3.92 9.30 -20.75
C GLU A 105 -2.55 9.79 -20.26
N ARG A 106 -1.54 9.66 -21.12
CA ARG A 106 -0.15 10.06 -20.86
C ARG A 106 0.46 9.52 -19.55
N TYR A 107 -0.04 8.41 -19.02
CA TYR A 107 0.41 7.82 -17.76
C TYR A 107 0.35 8.80 -16.57
N ASN A 108 -0.67 9.65 -16.53
CA ASN A 108 -0.81 10.72 -15.56
C ASN A 108 -2.18 10.64 -14.86
N GLU A 109 -2.19 10.50 -13.53
CA GLU A 109 -3.43 10.29 -12.76
C GLU A 109 -4.35 11.52 -12.69
N ASN A 110 -3.83 12.70 -13.08
CA ASN A 110 -4.61 13.92 -13.23
C ASN A 110 -5.27 14.03 -14.61
N PHE A 111 -4.95 13.13 -15.54
CA PHE A 111 -5.54 13.09 -16.87
C PHE A 111 -6.72 12.09 -16.89
N PRO A 112 -7.66 12.23 -17.84
CA PRO A 112 -8.74 11.27 -18.01
C PRO A 112 -8.24 9.82 -18.19
N MET A 113 -9.11 8.86 -17.94
CA MET A 113 -8.86 7.47 -18.33
C MET A 113 -8.69 7.39 -19.85
N ALA A 114 -7.71 6.62 -20.32
CA ALA A 114 -7.55 6.32 -21.73
C ALA A 114 -8.70 5.44 -22.23
N ASP A 115 -8.94 5.49 -23.54
CA ASP A 115 -9.98 4.68 -24.15
C ASP A 115 -9.68 3.17 -24.09
N ARG A 116 -10.75 2.38 -24.24
CA ARG A 116 -10.72 0.90 -24.22
C ARG A 116 -9.64 0.32 -25.14
N GLU A 117 -9.51 0.83 -26.36
CA GLU A 117 -8.57 0.28 -27.35
C GLU A 117 -7.12 0.54 -26.95
N THR A 118 -6.85 1.72 -26.39
CA THR A 118 -5.56 2.07 -25.81
C THR A 118 -5.21 1.14 -24.64
N ILE A 119 -6.14 0.89 -23.72
CA ILE A 119 -5.91 -0.01 -22.58
C ILE A 119 -5.70 -1.46 -23.04
N LEU A 120 -6.46 -1.94 -24.02
CA LEU A 120 -6.26 -3.27 -24.59
C LEU A 120 -4.90 -3.42 -25.28
N ALA A 121 -4.46 -2.40 -26.03
CA ALA A 121 -3.13 -2.40 -26.65
C ALA A 121 -2.01 -2.41 -25.60
N ARG A 122 -2.14 -1.57 -24.55
CA ARG A 122 -1.19 -1.56 -23.42
C ARG A 122 -1.15 -2.91 -22.73
N LEU A 123 -2.31 -3.52 -22.47
CA LEU A 123 -2.42 -4.83 -21.83
C LEU A 123 -1.77 -5.94 -22.68
N GLU A 124 -2.04 -5.99 -23.99
CA GLU A 124 -1.44 -6.97 -24.90
C GLU A 124 0.09 -6.83 -24.92
N SER A 125 0.58 -5.60 -25.10
CA SER A 125 2.01 -5.32 -25.14
C SER A 125 2.70 -5.64 -23.82
N TYR A 126 2.04 -5.36 -22.68
CA TYR A 126 2.54 -5.70 -21.35
C TYR A 126 2.62 -7.22 -21.14
N ILE A 127 1.54 -7.96 -21.41
CA ILE A 127 1.52 -9.42 -21.28
C ILE A 127 2.58 -10.05 -22.18
N HIS A 128 2.67 -9.61 -23.43
CA HIS A 128 3.68 -10.09 -24.37
C HIS A 128 5.09 -9.83 -23.84
N GLY A 129 5.40 -8.61 -23.40
CA GLY A 129 6.73 -8.26 -22.92
C GLY A 129 7.16 -9.05 -21.68
N VAL A 130 6.24 -9.28 -20.73
CA VAL A 130 6.54 -10.09 -19.53
C VAL A 130 6.80 -11.56 -19.91
N LEU A 131 5.93 -12.16 -20.74
CA LEU A 131 6.08 -13.55 -21.17
C LEU A 131 7.33 -13.74 -22.02
N ASP A 132 7.57 -12.86 -22.99
CA ASP A 132 8.74 -12.90 -23.88
C ASP A 132 10.05 -12.79 -23.09
N PHE A 133 10.13 -11.86 -22.12
CA PHE A 133 11.31 -11.70 -21.29
C PHE A 133 11.64 -12.97 -20.52
N VAL A 134 10.67 -13.53 -19.78
CA VAL A 134 10.90 -14.72 -18.96
C VAL A 134 11.22 -15.93 -19.85
N GLN A 135 10.44 -16.15 -20.91
CA GLN A 135 10.62 -17.33 -21.78
C GLN A 135 11.95 -17.28 -22.54
N THR A 136 12.43 -16.09 -22.90
CA THR A 136 13.71 -15.91 -23.60
C THR A 136 14.91 -16.05 -22.64
N ASN A 137 14.85 -15.41 -21.47
CA ASN A 137 16.00 -15.33 -20.57
C ASN A 137 16.06 -16.46 -19.52
N TYR A 138 14.90 -17.05 -19.20
CA TYR A 138 14.72 -18.06 -18.15
C TYR A 138 13.80 -19.21 -18.63
N PRO A 139 14.09 -19.87 -19.76
CA PRO A 139 13.23 -20.90 -20.32
C PRO A 139 12.98 -22.03 -19.33
N GLY A 140 11.71 -22.41 -19.18
CA GLY A 140 11.29 -23.51 -18.30
C GLY A 140 11.32 -23.21 -16.79
N ILE A 141 11.76 -22.01 -16.36
CA ILE A 141 11.74 -21.63 -14.94
C ILE A 141 10.30 -21.41 -14.48
N ILE A 142 9.52 -20.61 -15.22
CA ILE A 142 8.09 -20.43 -14.94
C ILE A 142 7.28 -21.54 -15.62
N TYR A 143 6.56 -22.35 -14.84
CA TYR A 143 5.72 -23.44 -15.36
C TYR A 143 4.23 -23.06 -15.47
N ALA A 144 3.80 -22.02 -14.77
CA ALA A 144 2.43 -21.57 -14.77
C ALA A 144 2.32 -20.07 -14.50
N TRP A 145 1.32 -19.41 -15.08
CA TRP A 145 0.99 -18.02 -14.80
C TRP A 145 -0.44 -17.89 -14.31
N ASP A 146 -0.62 -17.11 -13.24
CA ASP A 146 -1.89 -16.45 -13.01
C ASP A 146 -2.04 -15.35 -14.05
N VAL A 147 -2.94 -15.56 -14.99
CA VAL A 147 -3.22 -14.56 -16.03
C VAL A 147 -4.08 -13.44 -15.45
N VAL A 148 -5.09 -13.83 -14.67
CA VAL A 148 -6.04 -12.92 -14.06
C VAL A 148 -6.29 -13.35 -12.61
N ASN A 149 -6.23 -12.38 -11.69
CA ASN A 149 -6.49 -12.58 -10.27
C ASN A 149 -7.76 -11.82 -9.83
N GLU A 150 -8.63 -12.47 -9.04
CA GLU A 150 -9.69 -11.84 -8.22
C GLU A 150 -10.69 -10.92 -8.95
N ILE A 151 -11.40 -11.48 -9.94
CA ILE A 151 -12.39 -10.73 -10.73
C ILE A 151 -13.84 -10.96 -10.31
N VAL A 152 -14.07 -11.81 -9.31
CA VAL A 152 -15.41 -12.08 -8.78
C VAL A 152 -15.50 -11.56 -7.35
N ASP A 153 -16.51 -10.73 -7.09
CA ASP A 153 -16.77 -10.15 -5.78
C ASP A 153 -18.27 -9.85 -5.63
N GLU A 154 -18.81 -9.96 -4.42
CA GLU A 154 -20.22 -9.66 -4.10
C GLU A 154 -21.27 -10.25 -5.07
N GLY A 155 -21.04 -11.46 -5.59
CA GLY A 155 -21.96 -12.15 -6.52
C GLY A 155 -21.97 -11.64 -7.95
N ALA A 156 -20.99 -10.80 -8.34
CA ALA A 156 -20.85 -10.24 -9.68
C ALA A 156 -19.38 -10.18 -10.12
N PHE A 157 -19.13 -9.68 -11.33
CA PHE A 157 -17.80 -9.23 -11.69
C PHE A 157 -17.41 -8.04 -10.82
N ARG A 158 -16.20 -8.08 -10.26
CA ARG A 158 -15.64 -7.02 -9.42
C ARG A 158 -15.63 -5.68 -10.16
N LYS A 159 -16.19 -4.66 -9.54
CA LYS A 159 -16.03 -3.26 -9.98
C LYS A 159 -14.57 -2.82 -9.79
N SER A 160 -13.91 -2.52 -10.90
CA SER A 160 -12.49 -2.12 -10.96
C SER A 160 -12.22 -1.19 -12.15
N ILE A 161 -11.04 -0.56 -12.18
CA ILE A 161 -10.63 0.27 -13.32
C ILE A 161 -10.59 -0.56 -14.62
N TRP A 162 -10.29 -1.87 -14.55
CA TRP A 162 -10.40 -2.78 -15.70
C TRP A 162 -11.82 -2.88 -16.25
N THR A 163 -12.82 -3.11 -15.38
CA THR A 163 -14.22 -3.16 -15.82
C THR A 163 -14.76 -1.80 -16.26
N GLU A 164 -14.21 -0.70 -15.73
CA GLU A 164 -14.59 0.67 -16.10
C GLU A 164 -14.04 1.07 -17.48
N THR A 165 -12.76 0.78 -17.74
CA THR A 165 -12.05 1.22 -18.94
C THR A 165 -12.20 0.25 -20.11
N VAL A 166 -12.19 -1.05 -19.84
CA VAL A 166 -12.38 -2.07 -20.85
C VAL A 166 -13.81 -2.56 -20.80
N GLY A 167 -14.26 -3.11 -19.68
CA GLY A 167 -15.55 -3.80 -19.55
C GLY A 167 -15.36 -5.22 -19.02
N GLU A 168 -16.46 -5.94 -18.79
CA GLU A 168 -16.43 -7.27 -18.16
C GLU A 168 -15.68 -8.34 -18.98
N ASP A 169 -15.42 -8.13 -20.27
CA ASP A 169 -14.69 -9.06 -21.12
C ASP A 169 -13.16 -8.90 -21.07
N PHE A 170 -12.64 -7.96 -20.25
CA PHE A 170 -11.19 -7.70 -20.15
C PHE A 170 -10.39 -8.96 -19.78
N PHE A 171 -10.94 -9.83 -18.93
CA PHE A 171 -10.25 -11.06 -18.52
C PHE A 171 -10.12 -12.03 -19.70
N ILE A 172 -11.15 -12.13 -20.56
CA ILE A 172 -11.08 -12.95 -21.77
C ILE A 172 -9.97 -12.41 -22.68
N LYS A 173 -9.85 -11.09 -22.83
CA LYS A 173 -8.76 -10.46 -23.58
C LYS A 173 -7.38 -10.76 -23.00
N ALA A 174 -7.23 -10.67 -21.68
CA ALA A 174 -5.98 -11.05 -21.01
C ALA A 174 -5.58 -12.51 -21.32
N PHE A 175 -6.54 -13.43 -21.27
CA PHE A 175 -6.33 -14.84 -21.62
C PHE A 175 -6.08 -15.08 -23.12
N GLU A 176 -6.73 -14.35 -24.02
CA GLU A 176 -6.45 -14.36 -25.46
C GLU A 176 -4.98 -13.94 -25.72
N PHE A 177 -4.52 -12.88 -25.07
CA PHE A 177 -3.13 -12.40 -25.18
C PHE A 177 -2.15 -13.40 -24.55
N ALA A 178 -2.41 -13.86 -23.33
CA ALA A 178 -1.53 -14.81 -22.67
C ALA A 178 -1.42 -16.12 -23.48
N ARG A 179 -2.52 -16.66 -24.00
CA ARG A 179 -2.48 -17.87 -24.85
C ARG A 179 -1.72 -17.66 -26.16
N LYS A 180 -1.78 -16.44 -26.72
CA LYS A 180 -1.06 -16.08 -27.95
C LYS A 180 0.46 -16.07 -27.76
N TYR A 181 0.95 -15.70 -26.57
CA TYR A 181 2.39 -15.47 -26.32
C TYR A 181 3.05 -16.49 -25.37
N ALA A 182 2.28 -17.23 -24.58
CA ALA A 182 2.81 -18.22 -23.67
C ALA A 182 3.44 -19.41 -24.42
N ALA A 183 4.56 -19.91 -23.91
CA ALA A 183 5.17 -21.13 -24.40
C ALA A 183 4.22 -22.34 -24.19
N PRO A 184 4.19 -23.33 -25.09
CA PRO A 184 3.21 -24.43 -25.05
C PRO A 184 3.19 -25.25 -23.75
N GLU A 185 4.31 -25.33 -23.04
CA GLU A 185 4.47 -26.02 -21.77
C GLU A 185 4.01 -25.22 -20.55
N VAL A 186 3.77 -23.91 -20.70
CA VAL A 186 3.38 -23.00 -19.62
C VAL A 186 1.86 -23.00 -19.49
N SER A 187 1.39 -23.39 -18.30
CA SER A 187 -0.05 -23.46 -18.02
C SER A 187 -0.63 -22.11 -17.60
N LEU A 188 -1.80 -21.75 -18.12
CA LEU A 188 -2.47 -20.49 -17.83
C LEU A 188 -3.62 -20.69 -16.84
N PHE A 189 -3.58 -19.95 -15.72
CA PHE A 189 -4.51 -20.07 -14.60
C PHE A 189 -5.34 -18.81 -14.39
N TYR A 190 -6.57 -19.02 -13.94
CA TYR A 190 -7.37 -18.03 -13.22
C TYR A 190 -7.23 -18.30 -11.72
N ASN A 191 -7.02 -17.26 -10.90
CA ASN A 191 -6.79 -17.37 -9.45
C ASN A 191 -7.76 -16.49 -8.66
N ASP A 192 -8.33 -17.00 -7.56
CA ASP A 192 -9.26 -16.24 -6.72
C ASP A 192 -9.33 -16.74 -5.25
N TYR A 193 -9.74 -15.87 -4.32
CA TYR A 193 -10.01 -16.20 -2.91
C TYR A 193 -11.42 -16.76 -2.71
N GLU A 194 -11.64 -17.42 -1.57
CA GLU A 194 -12.96 -17.91 -1.12
C GLU A 194 -13.70 -18.76 -2.17
N THR A 195 -12.93 -19.46 -3.01
CA THR A 195 -13.43 -20.31 -4.11
C THR A 195 -14.24 -21.52 -3.62
N ALA A 196 -14.22 -21.79 -2.31
CA ALA A 196 -15.09 -22.79 -1.69
C ALA A 196 -16.50 -22.27 -1.34
N GLN A 197 -16.71 -20.96 -1.24
CA GLN A 197 -18.02 -20.40 -0.93
C GLN A 197 -18.99 -20.70 -2.09
N PRO A 198 -20.19 -21.27 -1.83
CA PRO A 198 -21.07 -21.74 -2.89
C PRO A 198 -21.41 -20.69 -3.95
N TRP A 199 -21.77 -19.47 -3.55
CA TRP A 199 -22.14 -18.41 -4.48
C TRP A 199 -20.97 -18.01 -5.40
N LYS A 200 -19.76 -17.93 -4.85
CA LYS A 200 -18.56 -17.51 -5.60
C LYS A 200 -18.07 -18.64 -6.49
N ARG A 201 -18.06 -19.87 -5.96
CA ARG A 201 -17.75 -21.09 -6.71
C ARG A 201 -18.59 -21.21 -7.96
N ASP A 202 -19.91 -21.12 -7.81
CA ASP A 202 -20.87 -21.31 -8.90
C ASP A 202 -20.75 -20.18 -9.93
N PHE A 203 -20.57 -18.93 -9.48
CA PHE A 203 -20.33 -17.80 -10.38
C PHE A 203 -19.04 -17.99 -11.18
N ILE A 204 -17.93 -18.39 -10.53
CA ILE A 204 -16.66 -18.65 -11.20
C ILE A 204 -16.82 -19.76 -12.25
N LEU A 205 -17.44 -20.89 -11.89
CA LEU A 205 -17.64 -22.01 -12.81
C LEU A 205 -18.42 -21.57 -14.06
N GLU A 206 -19.54 -20.86 -13.88
CA GLU A 206 -20.43 -20.50 -14.98
C GLU A 206 -19.92 -19.29 -15.80
N LYS A 207 -19.51 -18.22 -15.13
CA LYS A 207 -19.27 -16.91 -15.76
C LYS A 207 -17.80 -16.65 -16.09
N VAL A 208 -16.86 -17.33 -15.42
CA VAL A 208 -15.42 -17.14 -15.65
C VAL A 208 -14.84 -18.34 -16.40
N LEU A 209 -14.89 -19.52 -15.78
CA LEU A 209 -14.26 -20.72 -16.33
C LEU A 209 -14.96 -21.21 -17.60
N GLY A 210 -16.30 -21.25 -17.62
CA GLY A 210 -17.08 -21.66 -18.80
C GLY A 210 -16.64 -20.97 -20.09
N PRO A 211 -16.70 -19.61 -20.18
CA PRO A 211 -16.27 -18.89 -21.37
C PRO A 211 -14.80 -19.11 -21.76
N LEU A 212 -13.89 -19.26 -20.79
CA LEU A 212 -12.47 -19.51 -21.06
C LEU A 212 -12.21 -20.94 -21.56
N ILE A 213 -12.93 -21.93 -21.02
CA ILE A 213 -12.89 -23.33 -21.45
C ILE A 213 -13.44 -23.46 -22.87
N ASP A 214 -14.60 -22.86 -23.14
CA ASP A 214 -15.23 -22.88 -24.47
C ASP A 214 -14.31 -22.32 -25.56
N LYS A 215 -13.51 -21.31 -25.20
CA LYS A 215 -12.51 -20.68 -26.07
C LYS A 215 -11.14 -21.36 -26.05
N LYS A 216 -10.93 -22.39 -25.21
CA LYS A 216 -9.65 -23.10 -25.03
C LYS A 216 -8.50 -22.19 -24.62
N LEU A 217 -8.77 -21.22 -23.74
CA LEU A 217 -7.79 -20.23 -23.31
C LEU A 217 -7.12 -20.56 -21.98
N ILE A 218 -7.73 -21.39 -21.13
CA ILE A 218 -7.32 -21.69 -19.76
C ILE A 218 -6.89 -23.15 -19.59
N ASP A 219 -5.87 -23.40 -18.76
CA ASP A 219 -5.39 -24.74 -18.42
C ASP A 219 -5.68 -25.14 -16.97
N GLY A 220 -5.94 -24.17 -16.09
CA GLY A 220 -6.05 -24.41 -14.67
C GLY A 220 -6.85 -23.40 -13.86
N MET A 221 -7.35 -23.87 -12.72
CA MET A 221 -8.04 -23.08 -11.69
C MET A 221 -7.17 -23.02 -10.42
N GLY A 222 -6.94 -21.80 -9.93
CA GLY A 222 -6.22 -21.49 -8.72
C GLY A 222 -7.16 -21.18 -7.56
N MET A 223 -7.06 -21.97 -6.50
CA MET A 223 -7.77 -21.74 -5.24
C MET A 223 -6.78 -21.15 -4.22
N GLN A 224 -6.85 -19.84 -3.95
CA GLN A 224 -5.94 -19.16 -2.99
C GLN A 224 -5.89 -19.88 -1.66
N SER A 225 -7.05 -20.19 -1.08
CA SER A 225 -7.12 -20.93 0.17
C SER A 225 -6.42 -20.19 1.33
N HIS A 226 -6.68 -18.89 1.44
CA HIS A 226 -6.57 -18.17 2.71
C HIS A 226 -7.70 -18.65 3.63
N LEU A 227 -7.39 -19.52 4.58
CA LEU A 227 -8.37 -20.18 5.44
C LEU A 227 -8.38 -19.56 6.85
N LEU A 228 -9.44 -19.83 7.58
CA LEU A 228 -9.55 -19.61 9.02
C LEU A 228 -9.51 -20.96 9.74
N MET A 229 -9.38 -20.93 11.07
CA MET A 229 -9.42 -22.12 11.93
C MET A 229 -10.76 -22.88 11.85
N ASP A 230 -11.84 -22.20 11.49
CA ASP A 230 -13.21 -22.73 11.45
C ASP A 230 -13.89 -22.59 10.08
N HIS A 231 -13.33 -21.81 9.15
CA HIS A 231 -13.92 -21.53 7.83
C HIS A 231 -12.89 -21.68 6.69
N PRO A 232 -13.27 -22.11 5.48
CA PRO A 232 -14.57 -22.73 5.14
C PRO A 232 -14.74 -24.07 5.84
N ASP A 233 -15.97 -24.58 5.83
CA ASP A 233 -16.22 -25.96 6.21
C ASP A 233 -15.51 -26.92 5.24
N ILE A 234 -14.90 -27.98 5.77
CA ILE A 234 -14.13 -28.90 4.95
C ILE A 234 -14.98 -29.66 3.92
N SER A 235 -16.26 -29.89 4.19
CA SER A 235 -17.18 -30.54 3.25
C SER A 235 -17.54 -29.62 2.08
N GLU A 236 -17.71 -28.32 2.35
CA GLU A 236 -17.89 -27.30 1.31
C GLU A 236 -16.63 -27.19 0.44
N TYR A 237 -15.45 -27.18 1.07
CA TYR A 237 -14.19 -27.17 0.34
C TYR A 237 -14.02 -28.41 -0.55
N ARG A 238 -14.33 -29.62 -0.03
CA ARG A 238 -14.35 -30.86 -0.83
C ARG A 238 -15.27 -30.74 -2.03
N THR A 239 -16.48 -30.23 -1.82
CA THR A 239 -17.46 -30.05 -2.88
C THR A 239 -16.94 -29.09 -3.95
N ALA A 240 -16.38 -27.95 -3.56
CA ALA A 240 -15.80 -27.00 -4.49
C ALA A 240 -14.65 -27.62 -5.30
N LEU A 241 -13.75 -28.34 -4.65
CA LEU A 241 -12.62 -29.00 -5.29
C LEU A 241 -13.07 -30.06 -6.31
N GLU A 242 -14.10 -30.85 -6.00
CA GLU A 242 -14.69 -31.82 -6.94
C GLU A 242 -15.41 -31.12 -8.11
N MET A 243 -16.12 -30.02 -7.86
CA MET A 243 -16.79 -29.25 -8.90
C MET A 243 -15.80 -28.58 -9.85
N TYR A 244 -14.74 -27.96 -9.34
CA TYR A 244 -13.66 -27.46 -10.19
C TYR A 244 -12.94 -28.59 -10.91
N GLY A 245 -12.67 -29.72 -10.24
CA GLY A 245 -12.07 -30.89 -10.85
C GLY A 245 -12.89 -31.47 -12.02
N SER A 246 -14.22 -31.37 -11.95
CA SER A 246 -15.13 -31.83 -13.01
C SER A 246 -15.02 -31.05 -14.32
N THR A 247 -14.40 -29.87 -14.30
CA THR A 247 -14.11 -29.08 -15.52
C THR A 247 -13.00 -29.69 -16.38
N GLY A 248 -12.20 -30.61 -15.82
CA GLY A 248 -11.02 -31.19 -16.48
C GLY A 248 -9.77 -30.31 -16.40
N LEU A 249 -9.85 -29.12 -15.79
CA LEU A 249 -8.71 -28.24 -15.58
C LEU A 249 -7.72 -28.78 -14.52
N GLN A 250 -6.47 -28.32 -14.59
CA GLN A 250 -5.54 -28.47 -13.47
C GLN A 250 -6.03 -27.66 -12.27
N ILE A 251 -5.89 -28.20 -11.06
CA ILE A 251 -6.20 -27.48 -9.82
C ILE A 251 -4.90 -27.16 -9.10
N HIS A 252 -4.69 -25.90 -8.77
CA HIS A 252 -3.64 -25.49 -7.84
C HIS A 252 -4.27 -24.92 -6.57
N ILE A 253 -3.73 -25.31 -5.40
CA ILE A 253 -3.92 -24.59 -4.14
C ILE A 253 -2.77 -23.59 -4.03
N THR A 254 -3.06 -22.30 -3.92
CA THR A 254 -2.13 -21.29 -4.47
C THR A 254 -1.51 -20.37 -3.43
N GLU A 255 -2.23 -20.10 -2.34
CA GLU A 255 -1.88 -19.14 -1.30
C GLU A 255 -2.28 -19.69 0.08
N LEU A 256 -1.95 -20.96 0.35
CA LEU A 256 -2.41 -21.67 1.55
C LEU A 256 -1.80 -21.10 2.83
N ASP A 257 -2.65 -20.53 3.67
CA ASP A 257 -2.37 -20.15 5.05
C ASP A 257 -3.65 -20.33 5.89
N MET A 258 -3.52 -20.53 7.21
CA MET A 258 -4.66 -20.69 8.11
C MET A 258 -4.55 -19.69 9.26
N HIS A 259 -5.28 -18.57 9.19
CA HIS A 259 -5.20 -17.54 10.21
C HIS A 259 -5.52 -18.12 11.61
N ASN A 260 -4.56 -17.97 12.52
CA ASN A 260 -4.65 -18.41 13.91
C ASN A 260 -3.93 -17.40 14.81
N ALA A 261 -4.67 -16.70 15.67
CA ALA A 261 -4.11 -15.69 16.58
C ALA A 261 -3.80 -16.23 17.99
N ASP A 262 -4.25 -17.44 18.34
CA ASP A 262 -4.02 -18.02 19.67
C ASP A 262 -2.71 -18.82 19.71
N PRO A 263 -1.69 -18.39 20.48
CA PRO A 263 -0.41 -19.09 20.60
C PRO A 263 -0.44 -20.33 21.51
N SER A 264 -1.59 -20.70 22.08
CA SER A 264 -1.71 -21.84 23.00
C SER A 264 -1.31 -23.17 22.33
N GLU A 265 -0.77 -24.11 23.12
CA GLU A 265 -0.43 -25.45 22.62
C GLU A 265 -1.67 -26.16 22.04
N GLU A 266 -2.84 -25.97 22.64
CA GLU A 266 -4.12 -26.52 22.16
C GLU A 266 -4.47 -25.96 20.77
N SER A 267 -4.35 -24.64 20.58
CA SER A 267 -4.60 -24.00 19.29
C SER A 267 -3.58 -24.42 18.22
N MET A 268 -2.30 -24.57 18.59
CA MET A 268 -1.27 -25.07 17.67
C MET A 268 -1.52 -26.52 17.24
N HIS A 269 -2.03 -27.36 18.15
CA HIS A 269 -2.46 -28.73 17.83
C HIS A 269 -3.70 -28.75 16.93
N ALA A 270 -4.67 -27.86 17.18
CA ALA A 270 -5.84 -27.70 16.31
C ALA A 270 -5.45 -27.25 14.89
N LEU A 271 -4.49 -26.32 14.78
CA LEU A 271 -3.92 -25.88 13.49
C LEU A 271 -3.29 -27.06 12.74
N ALA A 272 -2.50 -27.88 13.45
CA ALA A 272 -1.87 -29.06 12.86
C ALA A 272 -2.89 -30.08 12.36
N THR A 273 -3.93 -30.35 13.16
CA THR A 273 -5.04 -31.23 12.79
C THR A 273 -5.75 -30.72 11.54
N ARG A 274 -6.09 -29.43 11.48
CA ARG A 274 -6.77 -28.84 10.32
C ARG A 274 -5.92 -28.92 9.06
N TYR A 275 -4.63 -28.63 9.15
CA TYR A 275 -3.71 -28.82 8.02
C TYR A 275 -3.72 -30.28 7.52
N GLN A 276 -3.68 -31.26 8.43
CA GLN A 276 -3.74 -32.67 8.06
C GLN A 276 -5.04 -33.02 7.33
N GLU A 277 -6.19 -32.52 7.78
CA GLU A 277 -7.49 -32.77 7.15
C GLU A 277 -7.57 -32.20 5.72
N PHE A 278 -7.03 -31.00 5.50
CA PHE A 278 -6.97 -30.38 4.17
C PHE A 278 -6.01 -31.13 3.25
N PHE A 279 -4.81 -31.51 3.72
CA PHE A 279 -3.88 -32.29 2.91
C PHE A 279 -4.40 -33.69 2.59
N GLN A 280 -5.10 -34.34 3.52
CA GLN A 280 -5.80 -35.59 3.25
C GLN A 280 -6.87 -35.39 2.16
N THR A 281 -7.64 -34.29 2.24
CA THR A 281 -8.62 -33.92 1.21
C THR A 281 -7.97 -33.75 -0.17
N TYR A 282 -6.82 -33.07 -0.25
CA TYR A 282 -6.09 -32.89 -1.50
C TYR A 282 -5.61 -34.22 -2.08
N LEU A 283 -5.02 -35.07 -1.23
CA LEU A 283 -4.53 -36.39 -1.64
C LEU A 283 -5.66 -37.30 -2.08
N ASP A 284 -6.79 -37.32 -1.37
CA ASP A 284 -7.96 -38.11 -1.70
C ASP A 284 -8.50 -37.73 -3.08
N ALA A 285 -8.70 -36.44 -3.33
CA ALA A 285 -9.21 -35.96 -4.60
C ALA A 285 -8.25 -36.21 -5.78
N LYS A 286 -6.93 -36.09 -5.54
CA LYS A 286 -5.90 -36.43 -6.52
C LYS A 286 -5.89 -37.93 -6.83
N LYS A 287 -5.84 -38.77 -5.80
CA LYS A 287 -5.76 -40.24 -5.93
C LYS A 287 -7.02 -40.82 -6.54
N SER A 288 -8.20 -40.27 -6.23
CA SER A 288 -9.46 -40.70 -6.82
C SER A 288 -9.67 -40.19 -8.24
N GLY A 289 -8.82 -39.29 -8.73
CA GLY A 289 -8.98 -38.63 -10.03
C GLY A 289 -10.15 -37.64 -10.09
N LYS A 290 -10.72 -37.24 -8.94
CA LYS A 290 -11.84 -36.29 -8.89
C LYS A 290 -11.39 -34.86 -9.16
N ALA A 291 -10.14 -34.53 -8.83
CA ALA A 291 -9.51 -33.28 -9.20
C ALA A 291 -8.06 -33.52 -9.58
N ASN A 292 -7.62 -32.93 -10.69
CA ASN A 292 -6.22 -33.01 -11.09
C ASN A 292 -5.38 -31.96 -10.35
N ILE A 293 -5.19 -32.15 -9.04
CA ILE A 293 -4.33 -31.27 -8.25
C ILE A 293 -2.87 -31.45 -8.69
N THR A 294 -2.20 -30.39 -9.09
CA THR A 294 -0.82 -30.43 -9.59
C THR A 294 0.15 -29.54 -8.80
N SER A 295 -0.36 -28.67 -7.92
CA SER A 295 0.45 -27.84 -7.01
C SER A 295 -0.32 -27.47 -5.74
N VAL A 296 0.38 -27.45 -4.60
CA VAL A 296 -0.06 -26.83 -3.35
C VAL A 296 1.02 -25.88 -2.86
N THR A 297 0.70 -24.60 -2.69
CA THR A 297 1.66 -23.54 -2.34
C THR A 297 1.20 -22.85 -1.05
N PHE A 298 2.08 -22.78 -0.05
CA PHE A 298 1.87 -21.99 1.17
C PHE A 298 2.10 -20.51 0.90
N TRP A 299 1.35 -19.60 1.53
CA TRP A 299 1.58 -18.15 1.38
C TRP A 299 2.53 -17.62 2.46
N ASN A 300 3.81 -17.61 2.11
CA ASN A 300 4.99 -17.35 2.95
C ASN A 300 5.64 -18.61 3.56
N LEU A 301 6.86 -18.47 4.07
CA LEU A 301 7.67 -19.55 4.66
C LEU A 301 7.48 -19.67 6.18
N LEU A 302 7.45 -18.54 6.89
CA LEU A 302 7.50 -18.47 8.35
C LEU A 302 6.31 -17.64 8.89
N ASP A 303 5.78 -18.02 10.05
CA ASP A 303 4.71 -17.27 10.73
C ASP A 303 5.02 -15.77 10.84
N GLU A 304 6.25 -15.43 11.21
CA GLU A 304 6.74 -14.07 11.42
C GLU A 304 6.81 -13.23 10.14
N ASN A 305 6.71 -13.88 8.98
CA ASN A 305 6.73 -13.23 7.68
C ASN A 305 5.34 -13.19 7.04
N SER A 306 4.32 -13.77 7.67
CA SER A 306 2.97 -13.79 7.12
C SER A 306 2.36 -12.39 7.06
N TRP A 307 1.80 -12.07 5.89
CA TRP A 307 1.02 -10.85 5.63
C TRP A 307 -0.19 -10.71 6.58
N LEU A 308 -0.75 -11.83 7.07
CA LEU A 308 -1.94 -11.86 7.93
C LEU A 308 -1.74 -11.05 9.21
N SER A 309 -0.53 -11.04 9.78
CA SER A 309 -0.27 -10.29 11.00
C SER A 309 -0.44 -8.78 10.79
N GLY A 310 0.00 -8.27 9.63
CA GLY A 310 -0.19 -6.88 9.24
C GLY A 310 -1.63 -6.58 8.82
N PHE A 311 -2.23 -7.47 8.03
CA PHE A 311 -3.58 -7.30 7.49
C PHE A 311 -4.66 -7.33 8.59
N ARG A 312 -4.57 -8.28 9.53
CA ARG A 312 -5.49 -8.44 10.66
C ARG A 312 -5.16 -7.51 11.84
N ARG A 313 -3.96 -6.90 11.84
CA ARG A 313 -3.44 -6.06 12.93
C ARG A 313 -3.31 -6.78 14.27
N GLU A 314 -3.14 -8.09 14.23
CA GLU A 314 -2.87 -8.96 15.38
C GLU A 314 -1.90 -10.06 14.94
N THR A 315 -1.06 -10.58 15.85
CA THR A 315 -0.11 -11.64 15.50
C THR A 315 -0.85 -12.91 15.07
N SER A 316 -0.53 -13.41 13.88
CA SER A 316 -1.03 -14.69 13.37
C SER A 316 0.10 -15.71 13.31
N TYR A 317 -0.22 -16.98 13.54
CA TYR A 317 0.69 -18.14 13.47
C TYR A 317 0.23 -19.14 12.40
N PRO A 318 0.14 -18.75 11.11
CA PRO A 318 -0.70 -19.44 10.16
C PRO A 318 -0.01 -20.55 9.34
N LEU A 319 1.29 -20.76 9.48
CA LEU A 319 2.11 -21.60 8.60
C LEU A 319 2.67 -22.84 9.31
N VAL A 320 3.52 -23.59 8.61
CA VAL A 320 4.12 -24.85 9.10
C VAL A 320 5.53 -24.67 9.68
N PHE A 321 6.16 -23.51 9.50
CA PHE A 321 7.44 -23.14 10.11
C PHE A 321 7.34 -21.81 10.87
N LYS A 322 8.25 -21.61 11.82
CA LYS A 322 8.38 -20.38 12.61
C LYS A 322 9.85 -20.06 12.92
N GLY A 323 10.09 -18.90 13.49
CA GLY A 323 11.34 -18.48 14.11
C GLY A 323 12.56 -18.72 13.23
N LYS A 324 13.51 -19.50 13.74
CA LYS A 324 14.77 -19.87 13.05
C LYS A 324 14.58 -21.05 12.09
N CYS A 325 13.54 -21.01 11.28
CA CYS A 325 13.15 -22.10 10.38
C CYS A 325 12.78 -23.40 11.11
N GLU A 326 12.24 -23.31 12.33
CA GLU A 326 11.79 -24.46 13.09
C GLU A 326 10.46 -25.00 12.58
N ALA A 327 10.34 -26.33 12.51
CA ALA A 327 9.09 -26.99 12.14
C ALA A 327 8.07 -26.92 13.30
N LYS A 328 6.83 -26.52 12.97
CA LYS A 328 5.67 -26.61 13.87
C LYS A 328 5.08 -28.02 13.84
N GLU A 329 4.16 -28.31 14.76
CA GLU A 329 3.40 -29.57 14.71
C GLU A 329 2.68 -29.77 13.36
N ALA A 330 2.17 -28.67 12.79
CA ALA A 330 1.53 -28.66 11.48
C ALA A 330 2.43 -29.19 10.35
N TYR A 331 3.75 -28.95 10.39
CA TYR A 331 4.68 -29.52 9.42
C TYR A 331 4.64 -31.05 9.42
N TYR A 332 4.71 -31.64 10.61
CA TYR A 332 4.68 -33.10 10.75
C TYR A 332 3.31 -33.66 10.39
N ALA A 333 2.23 -32.98 10.78
CA ALA A 333 0.86 -33.38 10.43
C ALA A 333 0.64 -33.38 8.90
N VAL A 334 1.19 -32.40 8.19
CA VAL A 334 1.21 -32.36 6.72
C VAL A 334 2.02 -33.53 6.15
N LEU A 335 3.20 -33.86 6.69
CA LEU A 335 3.96 -35.03 6.22
C LEU A 335 3.19 -36.35 6.43
N LYS A 336 2.56 -36.52 7.58
CA LYS A 336 1.79 -37.73 7.94
C LYS A 336 0.60 -38.00 7.02
N ALA A 337 0.07 -36.99 6.34
CA ALA A 337 -0.97 -37.19 5.33
C ALA A 337 -0.44 -37.94 4.09
N ALA A 338 0.84 -37.76 3.73
CA ALA A 338 1.43 -38.31 2.52
C ALA A 338 2.24 -39.60 2.74
N VAL A 339 2.91 -39.73 3.89
CA VAL A 339 3.85 -40.83 4.19
C VAL A 339 3.63 -41.41 5.59
N SER A 340 4.14 -42.62 5.82
CA SER A 340 4.08 -43.27 7.14
C SER A 340 4.92 -42.54 8.20
N ASP A 341 4.44 -42.50 9.44
CA ASP A 341 5.14 -41.93 10.61
C ASP A 341 6.60 -42.41 10.73
N ASP A 342 6.89 -43.68 10.46
CA ASP A 342 8.24 -44.27 10.55
C ASP A 342 9.26 -43.65 9.57
N SER A 343 8.80 -42.90 8.56
CA SER A 343 9.66 -42.23 7.58
C SER A 343 9.97 -40.77 7.95
N ILE A 344 9.31 -40.24 8.99
CA ILE A 344 9.34 -38.82 9.34
C ILE A 344 10.33 -38.60 10.48
N ASP A 345 11.52 -38.13 10.12
CA ASP A 345 12.52 -37.65 11.08
C ASP A 345 12.18 -36.24 11.58
N LYS A 346 12.71 -35.89 12.76
CA LYS A 346 12.64 -34.53 13.29
C LYS A 346 13.41 -33.57 12.37
N TRP A 347 12.77 -32.47 11.97
CA TRP A 347 13.44 -31.38 11.27
C TRP A 347 14.36 -30.62 12.23
N VAL A 348 15.64 -30.51 11.88
CA VAL A 348 16.65 -29.74 12.62
C VAL A 348 17.47 -28.96 11.58
N PRO A 349 17.18 -27.67 11.35
CA PRO A 349 17.99 -26.85 10.46
C PRO A 349 19.38 -26.62 11.08
N ASP A 350 20.44 -26.92 10.33
CA ASP A 350 21.84 -26.69 10.74
C ASP A 350 22.40 -25.44 10.03
N TYR A 351 21.73 -24.30 10.24
CA TYR A 351 22.13 -23.03 9.65
C TYR A 351 22.97 -22.22 10.64
N SER A 352 23.93 -21.45 10.12
CA SER A 352 24.76 -20.58 10.96
C SER A 352 23.96 -19.36 11.43
N GLU A 353 24.36 -18.76 12.56
CA GLU A 353 23.74 -17.52 13.05
C GLU A 353 23.79 -16.37 12.02
N GLU A 354 24.75 -16.39 11.10
CA GLU A 354 24.88 -15.40 10.03
C GLU A 354 23.83 -15.60 8.92
N ASP A 355 23.37 -16.84 8.71
CA ASP A 355 22.37 -17.15 7.68
C ASP A 355 20.99 -16.55 8.00
N TYR A 356 20.71 -16.30 9.28
CA TYR A 356 19.45 -15.67 9.71
C TYR A 356 19.45 -14.15 9.55
N LYS A 357 20.59 -13.55 9.19
CA LYS A 357 20.69 -12.11 8.96
C LYS A 357 20.34 -11.78 7.51
N LEU A 358 19.73 -10.61 7.33
CA LEU A 358 19.48 -10.05 6.00
C LEU A 358 20.82 -9.69 5.32
N GLN A 359 21.04 -10.19 4.11
CA GLN A 359 22.28 -10.03 3.35
C GLN A 359 21.99 -9.50 1.94
N GLY A 360 22.67 -8.41 1.57
CA GLY A 360 22.64 -7.87 0.20
C GLY A 360 21.29 -7.33 -0.28
N MET A 361 20.28 -7.21 0.59
CA MET A 361 19.04 -6.52 0.24
C MET A 361 19.33 -5.03 0.10
N PRO A 362 18.98 -4.39 -1.04
CA PRO A 362 19.04 -2.95 -1.13
C PRO A 362 18.17 -2.34 -0.04
N THR A 363 18.79 -1.64 0.92
CA THR A 363 18.05 -0.87 1.91
C THR A 363 17.43 0.33 1.21
N PRO A 364 16.13 0.63 1.41
CA PRO A 364 15.60 1.90 0.97
C PRO A 364 16.47 3.04 1.51
N ASP A 365 16.86 3.96 0.64
CA ASP A 365 17.63 5.15 1.05
C ASP A 365 16.84 6.03 2.05
N ILE A 366 15.52 5.83 2.08
CA ILE A 366 14.55 6.60 2.88
C ILE A 366 13.72 5.68 3.78
N LYS A 367 13.62 6.01 5.07
CA LYS A 367 12.67 5.41 6.01
C LYS A 367 11.33 6.14 5.89
N ARG A 368 10.25 5.39 5.61
CA ARG A 368 8.88 5.91 5.54
C ARG A 368 7.95 5.13 6.46
N PHE A 369 7.13 5.82 7.23
CA PHE A 369 6.14 5.21 8.11
C PHE A 369 5.04 6.21 8.49
N ARG A 370 3.88 5.68 8.90
CA ARG A 370 2.71 6.45 9.35
C ARG A 370 2.51 6.25 10.86
N GLU A 371 2.31 7.33 11.61
CA GLU A 371 2.01 7.29 13.05
C GLU A 371 0.84 8.22 13.40
N ASN A 372 -0.13 7.72 14.19
CA ASN A 372 -1.16 8.57 14.78
C ASN A 372 -0.52 9.50 15.82
N ILE A 373 -0.94 10.77 15.84
CA ILE A 373 -0.47 11.74 16.86
C ILE A 373 -1.41 11.80 18.08
N TRP A 374 -2.61 11.25 17.93
CA TRP A 374 -3.59 11.08 19.00
C TRP A 374 -3.82 9.60 19.29
N GLN A 375 -4.14 9.30 20.55
CA GLN A 375 -4.68 8.00 20.90
C GLN A 375 -6.17 7.93 20.53
N GLU A 376 -6.69 6.73 20.28
CA GLU A 376 -8.08 6.50 19.85
C GLU A 376 -9.12 7.04 20.85
N ASN A 377 -8.77 7.09 22.14
CA ASN A 377 -9.62 7.65 23.20
C ASN A 377 -9.38 9.16 23.47
N GLU A 378 -8.38 9.78 22.85
CA GLU A 378 -8.08 11.21 23.00
C GLU A 378 -8.70 12.05 21.90
N TYR A 379 -8.76 11.53 20.68
CA TYR A 379 -9.27 12.26 19.52
C TYR A 379 -10.76 12.03 19.34
N ASN A 380 -11.54 13.11 19.41
CA ASN A 380 -12.98 13.06 19.26
C ASN A 380 -13.46 14.22 18.36
N TYR A 381 -13.62 13.92 17.08
CA TYR A 381 -14.30 14.80 16.12
C TYR A 381 -15.50 14.05 15.52
N GLU A 382 -16.66 14.69 15.53
CA GLU A 382 -17.95 14.08 15.18
C GLU A 382 -17.96 13.52 13.74
N ALA A 383 -17.42 14.28 12.78
CA ALA A 383 -17.26 13.86 11.39
C ALA A 383 -15.87 13.26 11.10
N SER A 384 -15.31 12.49 12.04
CA SER A 384 -14.02 11.81 11.84
C SER A 384 -14.10 10.61 10.92
N TYR A 385 -15.22 9.89 10.87
CA TYR A 385 -15.36 8.64 10.09
C TYR A 385 -14.27 7.60 10.44
N GLY A 386 -13.83 7.56 11.71
CA GLY A 386 -12.74 6.69 12.18
C GLY A 386 -11.34 7.13 11.76
N PHE A 387 -11.20 8.31 11.16
CA PHE A 387 -9.91 8.96 10.96
C PHE A 387 -9.31 9.38 12.30
N ILE A 388 -7.99 9.27 12.41
CA ILE A 388 -7.20 9.89 13.48
C ILE A 388 -6.06 10.67 12.81
N PRO A 389 -5.86 11.96 13.15
CA PRO A 389 -4.76 12.75 12.63
C PRO A 389 -3.41 12.04 12.80
N ASN A 390 -2.58 12.13 11.77
CA ASN A 390 -1.38 11.32 11.67
C ASN A 390 -0.26 12.02 10.92
N LEU A 391 0.96 11.56 11.20
CA LEU A 391 2.18 11.96 10.52
C LEU A 391 2.62 10.84 9.58
N PHE A 392 2.94 11.21 8.34
CA PHE A 392 3.71 10.37 7.44
C PHE A 392 5.16 10.87 7.41
N ALA A 393 6.11 10.02 7.78
CA ALA A 393 7.50 10.36 7.95
C ALA A 393 8.33 10.06 6.69
N TYR A 394 9.30 10.92 6.41
CA TYR A 394 10.32 10.81 5.36
C TYR A 394 11.68 11.08 6.01
N LEU A 395 12.32 10.03 6.53
CA LEU A 395 13.56 10.15 7.29
C LEU A 395 14.74 9.55 6.53
N HIS A 396 15.91 10.18 6.64
CA HIS A 396 17.14 9.62 6.10
C HIS A 396 17.48 8.32 6.82
N ASN A 397 17.97 7.32 6.07
CA ASN A 397 18.30 6.02 6.62
C ASN A 397 19.72 5.97 7.24
N ASP A 398 20.03 6.91 8.13
CA ASP A 398 21.28 6.97 8.91
C ASP A 398 21.06 7.68 10.26
N ASP A 399 22.10 7.76 11.08
CA ASP A 399 22.07 8.32 12.45
C ASP A 399 22.46 9.81 12.53
N VAL A 400 22.60 10.51 11.39
CA VAL A 400 23.00 11.92 11.38
C VAL A 400 21.83 12.80 11.83
N LYS A 401 22.07 13.67 12.82
CA LYS A 401 21.04 14.61 13.31
C LYS A 401 20.80 15.74 12.30
N ARG A 402 19.54 16.01 11.95
CA ARG A 402 19.12 16.98 10.91
C ARG A 402 18.02 17.92 11.36
N ASP A 403 17.94 19.10 10.74
CA ASP A 403 16.75 19.94 10.86
C ASP A 403 15.53 19.21 10.29
N CYS A 404 14.36 19.58 10.79
CA CYS A 404 13.09 18.93 10.53
C CYS A 404 12.13 19.87 9.80
N MET A 405 11.48 19.38 8.76
CA MET A 405 10.36 20.04 8.09
C MET A 405 9.06 19.30 8.38
N LEU A 406 8.02 20.01 8.82
CA LEU A 406 6.67 19.48 8.93
C LEU A 406 5.78 20.19 7.90
N VAL A 407 5.26 19.44 6.94
CA VAL A 407 4.44 19.91 5.82
C VAL A 407 2.96 19.71 6.12
N ILE A 408 2.16 20.75 5.91
CA ILE A 408 0.72 20.78 6.15
C ILE A 408 0.01 21.06 4.82
N PRO A 409 -0.63 20.06 4.21
CA PRO A 409 -1.40 20.24 2.98
C PRO A 409 -2.58 21.20 3.16
N GLY A 410 -2.93 21.90 2.08
CA GLY A 410 -4.17 22.64 1.94
C GLY A 410 -5.34 21.73 1.54
N GLY A 411 -6.35 22.32 0.91
CA GLY A 411 -7.64 21.66 0.62
C GLY A 411 -8.83 22.31 1.32
N GLY A 412 -8.70 23.60 1.66
CA GLY A 412 -9.83 24.43 2.10
C GLY A 412 -10.43 24.04 3.44
N TYR A 413 -9.71 23.30 4.29
CA TYR A 413 -10.23 22.60 5.48
C TYR A 413 -11.20 21.43 5.19
N CYS A 414 -11.51 21.18 3.91
CA CYS A 414 -12.38 20.09 3.47
C CYS A 414 -11.61 18.78 3.28
N MET A 415 -10.33 18.86 2.95
CA MET A 415 -9.44 17.72 2.77
C MET A 415 -7.98 18.14 2.93
N CYS A 416 -7.07 17.17 2.99
CA CYS A 416 -5.63 17.38 2.84
C CYS A 416 -5.22 16.99 1.41
N CYS A 417 -5.03 17.97 0.51
CA CYS A 417 -4.67 17.71 -0.89
C CYS A 417 -3.37 16.90 -1.01
N SER A 418 -3.40 15.80 -1.76
CA SER A 418 -2.23 14.90 -1.92
C SER A 418 -0.99 15.62 -2.46
N HIS A 419 -1.14 16.41 -3.53
CA HIS A 419 -0.01 17.09 -4.21
C HIS A 419 0.70 18.18 -3.37
N GLU A 420 0.19 18.52 -2.19
CA GLU A 420 0.79 19.48 -1.25
C GLU A 420 1.50 18.79 -0.07
N GLY A 421 1.50 17.45 -0.03
CA GLY A 421 2.20 16.64 0.98
C GLY A 421 3.60 16.20 0.55
N GLU A 422 3.69 15.01 -0.03
CA GLU A 422 4.97 14.34 -0.31
C GLU A 422 5.88 15.15 -1.23
N LEU A 423 5.37 15.82 -2.27
CA LEU A 423 6.22 16.60 -3.18
C LEU A 423 7.02 17.67 -2.43
N ALA A 424 6.37 18.38 -1.50
CA ALA A 424 7.03 19.36 -0.66
C ALA A 424 7.95 18.69 0.37
N ALA A 425 7.53 17.60 1.01
CA ALA A 425 8.36 16.87 1.96
C ALA A 425 9.65 16.35 1.32
N MET A 426 9.57 15.80 0.10
CA MET A 426 10.71 15.29 -0.65
C MET A 426 11.67 16.40 -1.09
N GLU A 427 11.17 17.60 -1.37
CA GLU A 427 12.00 18.76 -1.71
C GLU A 427 12.92 19.16 -0.53
N PHE A 428 12.43 19.10 0.71
CA PHE A 428 13.25 19.32 1.90
C PHE A 428 14.10 18.11 2.29
N TYR A 429 13.56 16.90 2.12
CA TYR A 429 14.31 15.66 2.30
C TYR A 429 15.57 15.63 1.42
N ASN A 430 15.43 15.95 0.14
CA ASN A 430 16.53 15.99 -0.81
C ASN A 430 17.56 17.12 -0.50
N ARG A 431 17.20 18.10 0.33
CA ARG A 431 18.11 19.12 0.88
C ARG A 431 18.77 18.72 2.20
N GLY A 432 18.54 17.49 2.68
CA GLY A 432 19.18 16.94 3.87
C GLY A 432 18.42 17.19 5.17
N MET A 433 17.12 17.49 5.11
CA MET A 433 16.24 17.58 6.29
C MET A 433 15.48 16.27 6.48
N ASN A 434 15.11 15.95 7.72
CA ASN A 434 14.05 14.96 7.93
C ASN A 434 12.69 15.64 7.74
N ALA A 435 11.74 14.98 7.08
CA ALA A 435 10.46 15.59 6.75
C ALA A 435 9.27 14.77 7.25
N PHE A 436 8.18 15.45 7.57
CA PHE A 436 6.90 14.84 7.91
C PHE A 436 5.79 15.54 7.15
N VAL A 437 4.73 14.82 6.82
CA VAL A 437 3.48 15.38 6.31
C VAL A 437 2.38 15.11 7.34
N LEU A 438 1.65 16.15 7.73
CA LEU A 438 0.52 16.05 8.65
C LEU A 438 -0.79 15.89 7.87
N SER A 439 -1.49 14.79 8.11
CA SER A 439 -2.92 14.66 7.81
C SER A 439 -3.68 15.14 9.04
N TYR A 440 -4.29 16.32 8.98
CA TYR A 440 -5.05 16.92 10.09
C TYR A 440 -6.56 16.81 9.86
N THR A 441 -7.33 17.17 10.88
CA THR A 441 -8.79 17.12 10.85
C THR A 441 -9.36 18.06 9.80
N THR A 442 -10.17 17.51 8.92
CA THR A 442 -10.88 18.19 7.84
C THR A 442 -12.32 17.71 7.77
N ASP A 443 -13.18 18.38 7.02
CA ASP A 443 -14.53 17.88 6.75
C ASP A 443 -14.96 18.18 5.31
N ILE A 444 -14.88 17.17 4.44
CA ILE A 444 -15.26 17.30 3.02
C ILE A 444 -16.76 17.55 2.84
N THR A 445 -17.57 17.15 3.83
CA THR A 445 -19.02 17.36 3.81
C THR A 445 -19.42 18.73 4.36
N MET A 446 -18.48 19.46 4.97
CA MET A 446 -18.71 20.74 5.65
C MET A 446 -19.89 20.67 6.64
N SER A 447 -20.05 19.52 7.29
CA SER A 447 -21.20 19.17 8.13
C SER A 447 -21.02 19.62 9.57
N VAL A 448 -19.79 19.51 10.08
CA VAL A 448 -19.41 19.88 11.45
C VAL A 448 -18.34 20.97 11.36
N PRO A 449 -18.50 22.12 12.04
CA PRO A 449 -17.43 23.10 12.14
C PRO A 449 -16.22 22.55 12.90
N LEU A 450 -15.02 22.78 12.36
CA LEU A 450 -13.77 22.24 12.91
C LEU A 450 -13.27 22.97 14.17
N HIS A 451 -13.60 24.26 14.30
CA HIS A 451 -13.11 25.18 15.33
C HIS A 451 -11.60 25.07 15.55
N LYS A 452 -11.16 24.70 16.76
CA LYS A 452 -9.74 24.62 17.14
C LYS A 452 -9.08 23.29 16.80
N GLN A 453 -9.81 22.27 16.36
CA GLN A 453 -9.25 20.93 16.18
C GLN A 453 -8.04 20.91 15.21
N PRO A 454 -8.04 21.58 14.04
CA PRO A 454 -6.86 21.62 13.16
C PRO A 454 -5.65 22.31 13.79
N LEU A 455 -5.88 23.34 14.61
CA LEU A 455 -4.84 24.03 15.37
C LEU A 455 -4.28 23.10 16.46
N GLU A 456 -5.13 22.36 17.16
CA GLU A 456 -4.73 21.36 18.16
C GLU A 456 -3.94 20.22 17.51
N ASP A 457 -4.32 19.75 16.33
CA ASP A 457 -3.62 18.70 15.59
C ASP A 457 -2.19 19.09 15.23
N ILE A 458 -1.97 20.26 14.63
CA ILE A 458 -0.60 20.72 14.32
C ILE A 458 0.20 20.97 15.60
N SER A 459 -0.45 21.49 16.64
CA SER A 459 0.16 21.72 17.96
C SER A 459 0.63 20.41 18.59
N ARG A 460 -0.20 19.36 18.52
CA ARG A 460 0.13 17.99 18.95
C ARG A 460 1.22 17.39 18.06
N ALA A 461 1.17 17.58 16.75
CA ALA A 461 2.17 17.07 15.81
C ALA A 461 3.58 17.60 16.11
N VAL A 462 3.72 18.91 16.35
CA VAL A 462 5.01 19.52 16.73
C VAL A 462 5.54 18.92 18.04
N ARG A 463 4.67 18.74 19.04
CA ARG A 463 5.03 18.13 20.32
C ARG A 463 5.40 16.65 20.17
N PHE A 464 4.67 15.92 19.32
CA PHE A 464 4.91 14.53 19.00
C PHE A 464 6.28 14.31 18.37
N ILE A 465 6.63 15.14 17.39
CA ILE A 465 7.94 15.12 16.73
C ILE A 465 9.05 15.44 17.74
N ARG A 466 8.86 16.45 18.60
CA ARG A 466 9.82 16.81 19.65
C ARG A 466 10.01 15.73 20.72
N LYS A 467 8.92 15.10 21.18
CA LYS A 467 8.98 13.97 22.13
C LYS A 467 9.84 12.83 21.57
N ASN A 468 9.72 12.57 20.26
CA ASN A 468 10.41 11.50 19.57
C ASN A 468 11.67 11.97 18.82
N ALA A 469 12.24 13.13 19.18
CA ALA A 469 13.33 13.76 18.44
C ALA A 469 14.57 12.87 18.26
N SER A 470 14.92 12.08 19.27
CA SER A 470 16.02 11.12 19.19
C SER A 470 15.72 9.97 18.22
N LYS A 471 14.48 9.43 18.25
CA LYS A 471 14.03 8.36 17.34
C LYS A 471 14.08 8.82 15.88
N TYR A 472 13.81 10.09 15.62
CA TYR A 472 13.77 10.66 14.28
C TYR A 472 15.06 11.37 13.86
N ASN A 473 16.14 11.29 14.64
CA ASN A 473 17.41 11.97 14.37
C ASN A 473 17.26 13.50 14.14
N ILE A 474 16.49 14.17 14.99
CA ILE A 474 16.29 15.64 14.98
C ILE A 474 16.59 16.30 16.33
N ASP A 475 17.13 15.56 17.29
CA ASP A 475 17.46 16.08 18.63
C ASP A 475 18.46 17.25 18.57
N GLY A 476 18.13 18.37 19.22
CA GLY A 476 18.91 19.61 19.17
C GLY A 476 18.89 20.34 17.82
N LYS A 477 17.97 19.99 16.92
CA LYS A 477 17.81 20.59 15.59
C LYS A 477 16.52 21.39 15.48
N LYS A 478 16.43 22.25 14.47
CA LYS A 478 15.27 23.13 14.26
C LYS A 478 14.10 22.34 13.68
N LEU A 479 12.89 22.67 14.12
CA LEU A 479 11.65 22.19 13.52
C LEU A 479 10.94 23.37 12.85
N VAL A 480 10.92 23.36 11.52
CA VAL A 480 10.24 24.34 10.68
C VAL A 480 8.93 23.73 10.19
N ILE A 481 7.88 24.54 10.11
CA ILE A 481 6.59 24.11 9.54
C ILE A 481 6.37 24.82 8.20
N MET A 482 5.75 24.13 7.24
CA MET A 482 5.34 24.68 5.96
C MET A 482 3.90 24.31 5.69
N GLY A 483 3.08 25.28 5.31
CA GLY A 483 1.71 25.04 4.86
C GLY A 483 1.47 25.53 3.44
N PHE A 484 0.34 25.07 2.88
CA PHE A 484 -0.21 25.51 1.60
C PHE A 484 -1.68 25.91 1.77
N SER A 485 -2.13 27.05 1.23
CA SER A 485 -3.54 27.46 1.26
C SER A 485 -4.15 27.45 2.69
N ALA A 486 -5.20 26.65 2.94
CA ALA A 486 -5.75 26.41 4.26
C ALA A 486 -4.76 25.75 5.24
N GLY A 487 -3.85 24.90 4.75
CA GLY A 487 -2.74 24.35 5.53
C GLY A 487 -1.75 25.43 5.99
N SER A 488 -1.56 26.48 5.19
CA SER A 488 -0.84 27.68 5.64
C SER A 488 -1.59 28.42 6.75
N HIS A 489 -2.93 28.43 6.71
CA HIS A 489 -3.73 29.00 7.80
C HIS A 489 -3.58 28.19 9.10
N VAL A 490 -3.49 26.86 9.02
CA VAL A 490 -3.17 25.98 10.17
C VAL A 490 -1.77 26.31 10.71
N CYS A 491 -0.75 26.42 9.84
CA CYS A 491 0.61 26.82 10.23
C CYS A 491 0.66 28.21 10.86
N GLY A 492 -0.01 29.19 10.25
CA GLY A 492 -0.09 30.57 10.74
C GLY A 492 -0.84 30.66 12.07
N SER A 493 -1.90 29.86 12.24
CA SER A 493 -2.63 29.73 13.51
C SER A 493 -1.69 29.24 14.60
N LEU A 494 -0.92 28.17 14.37
CA LEU A 494 0.08 27.73 15.35
C LEU A 494 1.14 28.81 15.60
N ALA A 495 1.59 29.52 14.57
CA ALA A 495 2.61 30.57 14.73
C ALA A 495 2.20 31.68 15.69
N VAL A 496 0.92 32.08 15.68
CA VAL A 496 0.39 33.19 16.51
C VAL A 496 -0.27 32.72 17.80
N HIS A 497 -0.72 31.46 17.87
CA HIS A 497 -1.47 30.90 18.99
C HIS A 497 -0.75 29.77 19.74
N PHE A 498 0.47 29.35 19.39
CA PHE A 498 1.13 28.20 20.06
C PHE A 498 1.16 28.27 21.60
N ASP A 499 1.16 29.47 22.18
CA ASP A 499 1.23 29.72 23.62
C ASP A 499 -0.12 29.64 24.33
N ASP A 500 -1.23 29.70 23.60
CA ASP A 500 -2.58 29.53 24.15
C ASP A 500 -3.11 28.08 24.02
N VAL A 501 -2.55 27.29 23.10
CA VAL A 501 -2.91 25.88 22.87
C VAL A 501 -2.18 24.98 23.87
N LYS A 502 -2.94 24.44 24.84
CA LYS A 502 -2.45 23.48 25.83
C LYS A 502 -2.77 22.05 25.40
N ASP A 503 -1.87 21.14 25.73
CA ASP A 503 -2.09 19.71 25.55
C ASP A 503 -2.52 19.08 26.88
N ASN A 504 -3.59 18.28 26.85
CA ASN A 504 -4.13 17.65 28.06
C ASN A 504 -3.39 16.35 28.41
N ASN A 505 -2.60 15.78 27.49
CA ASN A 505 -1.81 14.60 27.77
C ASN A 505 -0.48 15.01 28.46
N PRO A 506 -0.19 14.50 29.68
CA PRO A 506 1.02 14.84 30.43
C PRO A 506 2.34 14.57 29.68
N GLU A 507 2.36 13.65 28.73
CA GLU A 507 3.55 13.38 27.91
C GLU A 507 3.91 14.52 26.95
N TYR A 508 2.95 15.39 26.66
CA TYR A 508 3.09 16.51 25.71
C TYR A 508 2.89 17.88 26.37
N ALA A 509 2.24 17.95 27.53
CA ALA A 509 1.88 19.20 28.21
C ALA A 509 3.07 20.16 28.43
N ASP A 510 4.25 19.63 28.77
CA ASP A 510 5.47 20.41 29.03
C ASP A 510 6.36 20.61 27.78
N ILE A 511 5.95 20.05 26.63
CA ILE A 511 6.68 20.20 25.36
C ILE A 511 6.15 21.42 24.63
N SER A 512 7.04 22.32 24.22
CA SER A 512 6.65 23.51 23.46
C SER A 512 6.02 23.14 22.11
N GLY A 513 4.90 23.79 21.77
CA GLY A 513 4.29 23.73 20.43
C GLY A 513 4.85 24.76 19.44
N ARG A 514 5.77 25.63 19.86
CA ARG A 514 6.29 26.73 19.02
C ARG A 514 7.22 26.23 17.92
N PRO A 515 6.96 26.44 16.62
CA PRO A 515 7.93 26.10 15.57
C PRO A 515 9.12 27.06 15.57
N ASP A 516 10.26 26.64 15.00
CA ASP A 516 11.48 27.45 14.88
C ASP A 516 11.44 28.42 13.69
N GLY A 517 10.58 28.14 12.71
CA GLY A 517 10.27 28.98 11.56
C GLY A 517 9.02 28.49 10.83
N VAL A 518 8.40 29.36 10.04
CA VAL A 518 7.12 29.08 9.39
C VAL A 518 7.18 29.48 7.92
N ILE A 519 6.78 28.58 7.02
CA ILE A 519 6.62 28.86 5.60
C ILE A 519 5.12 28.86 5.25
N LEU A 520 4.63 29.98 4.74
CA LEU A 520 3.24 30.21 4.36
C LEU A 520 3.15 30.36 2.84
N SER A 521 2.63 29.33 2.18
CA SER A 521 2.49 29.28 0.72
C SER A 521 1.05 29.59 0.32
N TYR A 522 0.86 30.64 -0.50
CA TYR A 522 -0.43 31.18 -0.95
C TYR A 522 -1.52 31.13 0.16
N PRO A 523 -1.25 31.76 1.32
CA PRO A 523 -1.94 31.46 2.56
C PRO A 523 -3.34 32.09 2.65
N VAL A 524 -4.29 31.34 3.20
CA VAL A 524 -5.45 31.96 3.86
C VAL A 524 -4.97 32.58 5.17
N ILE A 525 -5.33 33.84 5.46
CA ILE A 525 -4.88 34.59 6.65
C ILE A 525 -6.04 35.29 7.36
N THR A 526 -6.83 36.07 6.62
CA THR A 526 -7.85 36.95 7.21
C THR A 526 -9.23 36.31 7.10
N THR A 527 -10.08 36.58 8.09
CA THR A 527 -11.53 36.30 8.03
C THR A 527 -12.34 37.50 7.51
N GLY A 528 -11.66 38.60 7.14
CA GLY A 528 -12.27 39.82 6.65
C GLY A 528 -12.60 39.80 5.15
N ARG A 529 -12.65 40.99 4.53
CA ARG A 529 -13.11 41.19 3.13
C ARG A 529 -12.34 40.40 2.07
N TYR A 530 -11.13 39.95 2.38
CA TYR A 530 -10.23 39.22 1.48
C TYR A 530 -10.15 37.72 1.81
N THR A 531 -11.04 37.23 2.68
CA THR A 531 -11.02 35.84 3.10
C THR A 531 -11.37 34.88 1.95
N HIS A 532 -10.94 33.63 2.10
CA HIS A 532 -11.50 32.52 1.35
C HIS A 532 -12.71 31.97 2.11
N ALA A 533 -13.91 32.34 1.67
CA ALA A 533 -15.16 32.15 2.42
C ALA A 533 -15.44 30.69 2.76
N ASP A 534 -15.17 29.75 1.85
CA ASP A 534 -15.41 28.33 2.09
C ASP A 534 -14.49 27.76 3.17
N SER A 535 -13.22 28.20 3.24
CA SER A 535 -12.33 27.81 4.34
C SER A 535 -12.82 28.28 5.70
N VAL A 536 -13.30 29.52 5.78
CA VAL A 536 -13.88 30.04 7.04
C VAL A 536 -15.16 29.30 7.39
N ARG A 537 -15.99 28.99 6.40
CA ARG A 537 -17.23 28.23 6.60
C ARG A 537 -16.98 26.81 7.08
N THR A 538 -15.99 26.10 6.54
CA THR A 538 -15.64 24.75 7.02
C THR A 538 -15.02 24.81 8.42
N LEU A 539 -14.19 25.83 8.69
CA LEU A 539 -13.54 25.99 9.98
C LEU A 539 -14.52 26.38 11.09
N LEU A 540 -15.42 27.33 10.85
CA LEU A 540 -16.22 27.98 11.90
C LEU A 540 -17.74 27.84 11.70
N GLY A 541 -18.18 27.17 10.63
CA GLY A 541 -19.59 27.03 10.29
C GLY A 541 -20.17 28.26 9.60
N ALA A 542 -21.49 28.24 9.41
CA ALA A 542 -22.21 29.28 8.66
C ALA A 542 -22.37 30.60 9.41
N ASN A 543 -22.34 30.58 10.75
CA ASN A 543 -22.61 31.74 11.61
C ASN A 543 -21.54 31.87 12.71
N PRO A 544 -20.27 32.13 12.35
CA PRO A 544 -19.21 32.31 13.32
C PRO A 544 -19.45 33.56 14.17
N THR A 545 -19.05 33.51 15.44
CA THR A 545 -19.08 34.69 16.32
C THR A 545 -17.97 35.68 15.97
N ASP A 546 -18.13 36.95 16.34
CA ASP A 546 -17.09 37.98 16.16
C ASP A 546 -15.78 37.62 16.89
N GLU A 547 -15.87 36.91 18.01
CA GLU A 547 -14.72 36.41 18.77
C GLU A 547 -13.96 35.34 17.98
N GLU A 548 -14.66 34.35 17.41
CA GLU A 548 -14.05 33.32 16.57
C GLU A 548 -13.45 33.92 15.29
N LEU A 549 -14.18 34.82 14.61
CA LEU A 549 -13.68 35.53 13.44
C LEU A 549 -12.41 36.31 13.77
N THR A 550 -12.36 36.96 14.94
CA THR A 550 -11.18 37.70 15.38
C THR A 550 -10.02 36.77 15.74
N TYR A 551 -10.30 35.66 16.43
CA TYR A 551 -9.29 34.68 16.82
C TYR A 551 -8.61 34.03 15.61
N PHE A 552 -9.37 33.69 14.57
CA PHE A 552 -8.82 33.08 13.35
C PHE A 552 -8.41 34.09 12.27
N SER A 553 -8.49 35.40 12.52
CA SER A 553 -7.92 36.42 11.64
C SER A 553 -6.45 36.65 12.01
N LEU A 554 -5.55 35.90 11.39
CA LEU A 554 -4.16 35.74 11.88
C LEU A 554 -3.35 37.04 11.85
N GLU A 555 -3.64 37.96 10.95
CA GLU A 555 -3.01 39.28 10.88
C GLU A 555 -3.26 40.12 12.15
N LYS A 556 -4.35 39.84 12.87
CA LYS A 556 -4.72 40.53 14.12
C LYS A 556 -4.07 39.89 15.35
N GLN A 557 -3.45 38.72 15.20
CA GLN A 557 -2.98 37.88 16.31
C GLN A 557 -1.45 37.81 16.41
N VAL A 558 -0.70 38.50 15.54
CA VAL A 558 0.76 38.51 15.59
C VAL A 558 1.25 39.09 16.93
N LYS A 559 2.10 38.34 17.63
CA LYS A 559 2.69 38.66 18.94
C LYS A 559 4.20 38.80 18.83
N ASP A 560 4.85 39.32 19.87
CA ASP A 560 6.30 39.52 19.92
C ASP A 560 7.08 38.19 19.91
N ASN A 561 6.43 37.08 20.28
CA ASN A 561 7.00 35.73 20.29
C ASN A 561 6.69 34.93 19.01
N THR A 562 5.96 35.50 18.04
CA THR A 562 5.68 34.85 16.75
C THR A 562 7.00 34.47 16.06
N PRO A 563 7.13 33.23 15.55
CA PRO A 563 8.35 32.75 14.88
C PRO A 563 8.61 33.50 13.56
N PRO A 564 9.85 33.48 13.05
CA PRO A 564 10.17 34.08 11.76
C PRO A 564 9.42 33.38 10.62
N CYS A 565 8.93 34.17 9.67
CA CYS A 565 8.05 33.68 8.60
C CYS A 565 8.65 33.90 7.20
N PHE A 566 8.49 32.92 6.31
CA PHE A 566 8.63 33.10 4.87
C PHE A 566 7.23 33.01 4.25
N ILE A 567 6.82 34.03 3.50
CA ILE A 567 5.51 34.11 2.87
C ILE A 567 5.71 34.21 1.37
N TRP A 568 5.01 33.39 0.60
CA TRP A 568 4.99 33.57 -0.85
C TRP A 568 3.62 33.30 -1.44
N GLN A 569 3.29 34.02 -2.51
CA GLN A 569 2.04 33.88 -3.24
C GLN A 569 2.20 34.41 -4.67
N THR A 570 1.22 34.17 -5.54
CA THR A 570 1.15 34.78 -6.88
C THR A 570 0.12 35.91 -6.90
N GLU A 571 0.35 36.95 -7.69
CA GLU A 571 -0.59 38.05 -7.90
C GLU A 571 -1.88 37.57 -8.61
N GLU A 572 -1.75 36.57 -9.48
CA GLU A 572 -2.86 35.97 -10.25
C GLU A 572 -3.69 34.96 -9.44
N ASP A 573 -3.39 34.71 -8.17
CA ASP A 573 -4.14 33.78 -7.32
C ASP A 573 -5.61 34.24 -7.20
N SER A 574 -6.49 33.53 -7.89
CA SER A 574 -7.93 33.82 -7.96
C SER A 574 -8.75 33.08 -6.91
N VAL A 575 -8.13 32.21 -6.10
CA VAL A 575 -8.82 31.43 -5.06
C VAL A 575 -8.64 32.10 -3.70
N VAL A 576 -7.40 32.45 -3.35
CA VAL A 576 -7.08 33.18 -2.13
C VAL A 576 -6.49 34.53 -2.53
N PRO A 577 -7.17 35.66 -2.28
CA PRO A 577 -6.64 36.97 -2.66
C PRO A 577 -5.26 37.23 -2.07
N VAL A 578 -4.33 37.74 -2.89
CA VAL A 578 -2.94 38.04 -2.50
C VAL A 578 -2.84 39.01 -1.30
N GLU A 579 -3.90 39.78 -1.05
CA GLU A 579 -4.00 40.63 0.14
C GLU A 579 -3.88 39.90 1.47
N ASN A 580 -4.17 38.60 1.53
CA ASN A 580 -3.88 37.78 2.72
C ASN A 580 -2.39 37.85 3.09
N SER A 581 -1.51 37.67 2.10
CA SER A 581 -0.06 37.78 2.30
C SER A 581 0.38 39.20 2.66
N TYR A 582 -0.20 40.23 2.02
CA TYR A 582 0.11 41.63 2.38
C TYR A 582 -0.27 41.97 3.82
N LEU A 583 -1.47 41.55 4.26
CA LEU A 583 -1.95 41.79 5.61
C LEU A 583 -1.05 41.15 6.66
N PHE A 584 -0.67 39.88 6.45
CA PHE A 584 0.19 39.18 7.41
C PHE A 584 1.62 39.75 7.43
N ALA A 585 2.20 40.04 6.27
CA ALA A 585 3.52 40.66 6.18
C ALA A 585 3.56 42.02 6.89
N ASN A 586 2.50 42.83 6.74
CA ASN A 586 2.40 44.10 7.45
C ASN A 586 2.30 43.91 8.97
N ALA A 587 1.49 42.96 9.44
CA ALA A 587 1.38 42.66 10.87
C ALA A 587 2.72 42.20 11.48
N LEU A 588 3.48 41.34 10.78
CA LEU A 588 4.84 40.94 11.19
C LEU A 588 5.78 42.14 11.23
N ARG A 589 5.70 43.05 10.25
CA ARG A 589 6.52 44.27 10.19
C ARG A 589 6.25 45.23 11.34
N GLU A 590 4.98 45.39 11.74
CA GLU A 590 4.56 46.23 12.86
C GLU A 590 5.10 45.69 14.20
N LYS A 591 5.06 44.37 14.38
CA LYS A 591 5.62 43.66 15.54
C LYS A 591 7.12 43.43 15.49
N LYS A 592 7.78 43.86 14.40
CA LYS A 592 9.23 43.70 14.16
C LYS A 592 9.69 42.23 14.18
N ILE A 593 8.82 41.31 13.77
CA ILE A 593 9.16 39.90 13.60
C ILE A 593 9.94 39.74 12.29
N PRO A 594 11.06 39.00 12.26
CA PRO A 594 11.78 38.75 11.02
C PRO A 594 10.92 37.99 10.01
N PHE A 595 10.84 38.49 8.78
CA PHE A 595 10.11 37.80 7.72
C PHE A 595 10.73 38.04 6.34
N ALA A 596 10.41 37.15 5.40
CA ALA A 596 10.60 37.35 3.98
C ALA A 596 9.24 37.20 3.28
N HIS A 597 8.95 38.07 2.31
CA HIS A 597 7.68 38.06 1.59
C HIS A 597 7.92 38.22 0.09
N TYR A 598 7.47 37.25 -0.70
CA TYR A 598 7.66 37.20 -2.15
C TYR A 598 6.32 37.03 -2.87
N VAL A 599 5.94 38.02 -3.70
CA VAL A 599 4.79 37.93 -4.60
C VAL A 599 5.28 37.76 -6.02
N PHE A 600 4.97 36.61 -6.63
CA PHE A 600 5.27 36.35 -8.04
C PHE A 600 4.16 36.91 -8.93
N PRO A 601 4.48 37.50 -10.09
CA PRO A 601 3.46 38.14 -10.93
C PRO A 601 2.53 37.15 -11.64
N ARG A 602 2.86 35.86 -11.71
CA ARG A 602 2.11 34.85 -12.46
C ARG A 602 2.02 33.52 -11.74
N GLY A 603 0.92 32.81 -11.97
CA GLY A 603 0.69 31.45 -11.49
C GLY A 603 -0.66 31.31 -10.76
N PHE A 604 -1.30 30.15 -10.92
CA PHE A 604 -2.59 29.85 -10.31
C PHE A 604 -2.44 29.36 -8.85
N HIS A 605 -3.56 29.20 -8.13
CA HIS A 605 -3.55 28.66 -6.76
C HIS A 605 -3.18 27.16 -6.72
N GLY A 606 -2.56 26.67 -5.64
CA GLY A 606 -2.29 25.23 -5.49
C GLY A 606 -1.05 24.74 -6.26
N LEU A 607 -0.08 25.62 -6.50
CA LEU A 607 1.16 25.32 -7.22
C LEU A 607 2.13 24.38 -6.49
N THR A 608 1.89 24.04 -5.22
CA THR A 608 2.80 23.24 -4.37
C THR A 608 4.27 23.72 -4.49
N VAL A 609 5.18 22.87 -4.96
CA VAL A 609 6.59 23.15 -5.28
C VAL A 609 6.85 23.63 -6.72
N ALA A 610 5.85 23.57 -7.60
CA ALA A 610 5.90 24.03 -9.00
C ALA A 610 7.10 23.50 -9.82
N ASN A 611 7.49 22.24 -9.61
CA ASN A 611 8.56 21.57 -10.35
C ASN A 611 8.01 20.67 -11.47
N ASP A 612 8.91 20.12 -12.30
CA ASP A 612 8.54 19.22 -13.41
C ASP A 612 7.73 18.01 -12.93
N GLU A 613 7.98 17.52 -11.72
CA GLU A 613 7.25 16.41 -11.12
C GLU A 613 5.77 16.77 -10.90
N PHE A 614 5.48 17.92 -10.29
CA PHE A 614 4.11 18.43 -10.16
C PHE A 614 3.42 18.61 -11.52
N PHE A 615 4.10 19.23 -12.49
CA PHE A 615 3.52 19.45 -13.82
C PHE A 615 3.35 18.15 -14.64
N SER A 616 4.11 17.11 -14.32
CA SER A 616 3.90 15.74 -14.83
C SER A 616 2.72 15.01 -14.18
N GLY A 617 1.97 15.70 -13.30
CA GLY A 617 0.76 15.26 -12.62
C GLY A 617 0.98 14.21 -11.53
N TRP A 618 2.13 14.28 -10.89
CA TRP A 618 2.31 13.59 -9.62
C TRP A 618 1.60 14.31 -8.48
N SER A 619 1.02 13.53 -7.59
CA SER A 619 0.40 14.02 -6.36
C SER A 619 1.10 13.52 -5.09
N GLY A 620 2.12 12.66 -5.17
CA GLY A 620 2.88 12.27 -3.99
C GLY A 620 2.15 11.33 -3.00
N GLY A 621 1.05 10.69 -3.42
CA GLY A 621 0.36 9.65 -2.65
C GLY A 621 -0.93 10.11 -1.96
N GLU A 622 -1.90 9.20 -1.86
CA GLU A 622 -3.24 9.48 -1.35
C GLU A 622 -3.36 9.40 0.19
N TYR A 623 -2.27 9.11 0.92
CA TYR A 623 -2.32 8.89 2.36
C TYR A 623 -2.80 10.12 3.15
N SER A 624 -2.56 11.33 2.65
CA SER A 624 -3.07 12.56 3.29
C SER A 624 -4.58 12.70 3.17
N MET A 625 -5.18 12.07 2.16
CA MET A 625 -6.64 12.05 1.94
C MET A 625 -7.37 10.98 2.77
N GLU A 626 -6.73 10.38 3.78
CA GLU A 626 -7.30 9.28 4.58
C GLU A 626 -8.72 9.61 5.11
N GLN A 627 -8.92 10.80 5.69
CA GLN A 627 -10.24 11.19 6.21
C GLN A 627 -11.28 11.34 5.10
N THR A 628 -10.90 11.95 3.97
CA THR A 628 -11.78 12.11 2.80
C THR A 628 -12.21 10.76 2.24
N MET A 629 -11.28 9.81 2.13
CA MET A 629 -11.60 8.46 1.66
C MET A 629 -12.55 7.76 2.62
N ARG A 630 -12.34 7.88 3.94
CA ARG A 630 -13.25 7.32 4.95
C ARG A 630 -14.65 7.94 4.88
N ALA A 631 -14.74 9.26 4.73
CA ALA A 631 -16.00 9.97 4.55
C ALA A 631 -16.76 9.45 3.31
N ARG A 632 -16.07 9.27 2.19
CA ARG A 632 -16.65 8.72 0.95
C ARG A 632 -17.23 7.31 1.11
N PHE A 633 -16.71 6.49 2.02
CA PHE A 633 -17.23 5.15 2.29
C PHE A 633 -18.34 5.13 3.36
N ALA A 634 -18.43 6.18 4.19
CA ALA A 634 -19.40 6.28 5.27
C ALA A 634 -20.68 7.05 4.89
N VAL A 635 -20.60 7.90 3.86
CA VAL A 635 -21.69 8.71 3.28
C VAL A 635 -22.12 8.11 1.96
#